data_AF-A0A920QER5-F1
#
_entry.id   AF-A0A920QER5-F1
#
_cell.length_a   1.000
_cell.length_b   1.000
_cell.length_c   1.000
_cell.angle_alpha   90.00
_cell.angle_beta   90.00
_cell.angle_gamma   90.00
#
_symmetry.space_group_name_H-M   'P 1'
#
loop_
_entity.id
_entity.type
_entity.pdbx_description
1 polymer ?
#
loop_
_entity_poly.entity_id
_entity_poly.type
_entity_poly.pdbx_seq_one_letter_code
_entity_poly.pdbx_strand_id
1 'polypeptide(L)'
;MILCGFSRGAIACNYLGLHDDETAKLWRAFIPYSHYDGIATWPYLTSDRDSALTRLKRLAKRPQFICHENTNSNLNLAATKQWIESTGINANLTFTETGFRNHNDAWLLRDSPIRVQLRAWLDRSLK
;
A
#
# COMPACT_ATOMS: atom_id res chain seq x y z
N MET A 1 -13.05 -7.75 -4.91
CA MET A 1 -11.82 -7.69 -5.74
C MET A 1 -10.66 -7.19 -4.89
N ILE A 2 -9.40 -7.51 -5.25
CA ILE A 2 -8.19 -7.05 -4.54
C ILE A 2 -7.43 -6.15 -5.50
N LEU A 3 -7.01 -4.96 -5.04
CA LEU A 3 -6.21 -4.04 -5.85
C LEU A 3 -4.75 -4.12 -5.44
N CYS A 4 -3.86 -4.44 -6.36
CA CYS A 4 -2.43 -4.51 -6.10
C CYS A 4 -1.65 -3.67 -7.11
N GLY A 5 -0.48 -3.20 -6.71
CA GLY A 5 0.37 -2.42 -7.60
C GLY A 5 1.79 -2.30 -7.08
N PHE A 6 2.73 -2.23 -8.02
CA PHE A 6 4.16 -2.05 -7.76
C PHE A 6 4.62 -0.66 -8.19
N SER A 7 5.51 -0.06 -7.40
CA SER A 7 6.13 1.24 -7.67
C SER A 7 5.04 2.31 -7.85
N ARG A 8 4.98 3.01 -8.99
CA ARG A 8 3.89 3.97 -9.26
C ARG A 8 2.49 3.32 -9.21
N GLY A 9 2.38 2.03 -9.53
CA GLY A 9 1.14 1.28 -9.37
C GLY A 9 0.71 1.13 -7.89
N ALA A 10 1.66 1.10 -6.96
CA ALA A 10 1.36 1.06 -5.53
C ALA A 10 0.72 2.39 -5.05
N ILE A 11 1.18 3.51 -5.61
CA ILE A 11 0.59 4.83 -5.37
C ILE A 11 -0.86 4.85 -5.91
N ALA A 12 -1.07 4.29 -7.11
CA ALA A 12 -2.38 4.15 -7.73
C ALA A 12 -3.37 3.32 -6.91
N CYS A 13 -2.91 2.41 -6.05
CA CYS A 13 -3.80 1.63 -5.17
C CYS A 13 -4.65 2.54 -4.29
N ASN A 14 -4.08 3.63 -3.76
CA ASN A 14 -4.82 4.61 -2.99
C ASN A 14 -5.38 5.72 -3.87
N TYR A 15 -4.60 6.21 -4.84
CA TYR A 15 -5.03 7.34 -5.68
C TYR A 15 -6.29 7.02 -6.50
N LEU A 16 -6.29 5.87 -7.19
CA LEU A 16 -7.44 5.40 -7.97
C LEU A 16 -8.38 4.58 -7.10
N GLY A 17 -7.84 3.64 -6.32
CA GLY A 17 -8.67 2.71 -5.56
C GLY A 17 -9.47 3.36 -4.43
N LEU A 18 -9.08 4.54 -3.97
CA LEU A 18 -9.79 5.33 -2.96
C LEU A 18 -10.20 6.73 -3.49
N HIS A 19 -10.33 6.87 -4.80
CA HIS A 19 -10.62 8.14 -5.48
C HIS A 19 -11.89 8.82 -4.93
N ASP A 20 -12.98 8.07 -4.87
CA ASP A 20 -14.29 8.46 -4.34
C ASP A 20 -14.95 7.29 -3.61
N ASP A 21 -16.13 7.53 -3.04
CA ASP A 21 -16.84 6.54 -2.23
C ASP A 21 -17.39 5.38 -3.06
N GLU A 22 -17.72 5.60 -4.34
CA GLU A 22 -18.24 4.55 -5.23
C GLU A 22 -17.12 3.61 -5.65
N THR A 23 -15.98 4.16 -6.06
CA THR A 23 -14.78 3.41 -6.42
C THR A 23 -14.22 2.65 -5.23
N ALA A 24 -14.16 3.27 -4.05
CA ALA A 24 -13.62 2.64 -2.85
C ALA A 24 -14.38 1.36 -2.47
N LYS A 25 -15.70 1.29 -2.71
CA LYS A 25 -16.54 0.12 -2.39
C LYS A 25 -16.27 -1.10 -3.27
N LEU A 26 -15.63 -0.93 -4.44
CA LEU A 26 -15.30 -2.03 -5.35
C LEU A 26 -14.21 -2.95 -4.81
N TRP A 27 -13.38 -2.43 -3.88
CA TRP A 27 -12.19 -3.09 -3.40
C TRP A 27 -12.38 -3.66 -2.00
N ARG A 28 -12.00 -4.93 -1.86
CA ARG A 28 -12.05 -5.65 -0.61
C ARG A 28 -10.77 -5.46 0.21
N ALA A 29 -9.62 -5.36 -0.47
CA ALA A 29 -8.32 -5.14 0.16
C ALA A 29 -7.30 -4.61 -0.86
N PHE A 30 -6.16 -4.14 -0.37
CA PHE A 30 -5.09 -3.55 -1.20
C PHE A 30 -3.71 -4.15 -0.91
N ILE A 31 -2.86 -4.24 -1.94
CA ILE A 31 -1.45 -4.67 -1.80
C ILE A 31 -0.55 -3.65 -2.53
N PRO A 32 -0.26 -2.50 -1.91
CA PRO A 32 0.74 -1.57 -2.43
C PRO A 32 2.16 -2.08 -2.11
N TYR A 33 2.99 -2.19 -3.15
CA TYR A 33 4.38 -2.60 -3.04
C TYR A 33 5.34 -1.47 -3.49
N SER A 34 6.28 -1.09 -2.64
CA SER A 34 7.43 -0.19 -2.89
C SER A 34 7.22 1.33 -2.74
N HIS A 35 6.10 1.89 -3.18
CA HIS A 35 5.77 3.31 -2.97
C HIS A 35 4.40 3.45 -2.32
N TYR A 36 4.09 4.63 -1.79
CA TYR A 36 2.81 4.89 -1.13
C TYR A 36 2.31 6.32 -1.38
N ASP A 37 0.99 6.49 -1.46
CA ASP A 37 0.34 7.79 -1.67
C ASP A 37 0.46 8.69 -0.42
N GLY A 38 0.87 9.95 -0.61
CA GLY A 38 1.01 10.96 0.45
C GLY A 38 2.35 11.01 1.18
N ILE A 39 3.28 10.08 0.93
CA ILE A 39 4.61 10.14 1.57
C ILE A 39 5.47 11.28 0.99
N ALA A 40 5.28 11.60 -0.29
CA ALA A 40 5.95 12.63 -1.06
C ALA A 40 5.00 13.21 -2.13
N THR A 41 5.40 14.32 -2.75
CA THR A 41 4.70 14.86 -3.94
C THR A 41 5.09 14.02 -5.16
N TRP A 42 4.11 13.66 -5.96
CA TRP A 42 4.26 12.82 -7.14
C TRP A 42 3.70 13.57 -8.37
N PRO A 43 4.07 13.22 -9.61
CA PRO A 43 3.64 13.95 -10.81
C PRO A 43 2.18 13.60 -11.21
N TYR A 44 1.23 13.75 -10.29
CA TYR A 44 -0.21 13.67 -10.54
C TYR A 44 -0.96 14.74 -9.72
N LEU A 45 -2.16 15.08 -10.17
CA LEU A 45 -3.00 16.09 -9.50
C LEU A 45 -3.37 15.64 -8.09
N THR A 46 -3.32 16.56 -7.10
CA THR A 46 -3.70 16.29 -5.70
C THR A 46 -2.82 15.24 -5.00
N SER A 47 -1.52 15.25 -5.30
CA SER A 47 -0.52 14.42 -4.62
C SER A 47 -0.06 14.96 -3.27
N ASP A 48 -0.60 16.09 -2.82
CA ASP A 48 -0.33 16.65 -1.50
C ASP A 48 -0.89 15.75 -0.38
N ARG A 49 -0.39 15.95 0.84
CA ARG A 49 -0.72 15.13 2.01
C ARG A 49 -2.18 15.22 2.41
N ASP A 50 -2.82 16.39 2.29
CA ASP A 50 -4.21 16.59 2.70
C ASP A 50 -5.17 15.86 1.76
N SER A 51 -4.89 15.92 0.46
CA SER A 51 -5.60 15.16 -0.56
C SER A 51 -5.39 13.64 -0.40
N ALA A 52 -4.15 13.20 -0.12
CA ALA A 52 -3.86 11.79 0.15
C ALA A 52 -4.57 11.30 1.42
N LEU A 53 -4.64 12.10 2.48
CA LEU A 53 -5.40 11.79 3.68
C LEU A 53 -6.90 11.66 3.40
N THR A 54 -7.45 12.56 2.58
CA THR A 54 -8.86 12.50 2.15
C THR A 54 -9.18 11.16 1.48
N ARG A 55 -8.31 10.70 0.57
CA ARG A 55 -8.43 9.37 -0.05
C ARG A 55 -8.27 8.25 0.99
N LEU A 56 -7.22 8.33 1.80
CA LEU A 56 -6.89 7.29 2.78
C LEU A 56 -8.00 7.08 3.83
N LYS A 57 -8.74 8.13 4.22
CA LYS A 57 -9.94 8.01 5.09
C LYS A 57 -10.99 7.08 4.49
N ARG A 58 -11.12 7.02 3.16
CA ARG A 58 -12.02 6.09 2.48
C ARG A 58 -11.55 4.66 2.56
N LEU A 59 -10.35 4.34 3.04
CA LEU A 59 -9.96 2.95 3.30
C LEU A 59 -10.89 2.29 4.33
N ALA A 60 -11.37 3.05 5.31
CA ALA A 60 -12.22 2.56 6.41
C ALA A 60 -11.63 1.30 7.06
N LYS A 61 -12.36 0.17 7.03
CA LYS A 61 -11.92 -1.11 7.60
C LYS A 61 -11.31 -2.09 6.59
N ARG A 62 -11.21 -1.70 5.32
CA ARG A 62 -10.61 -2.55 4.28
C ARG A 62 -9.12 -2.73 4.54
N PRO A 63 -8.60 -3.97 4.55
CA PRO A 63 -7.21 -4.19 4.91
C PRO A 63 -6.25 -3.80 3.79
N GLN A 64 -5.02 -3.41 4.18
CA GLN A 64 -3.89 -3.31 3.26
C GLN A 64 -2.71 -4.17 3.71
N PHE A 65 -2.07 -4.81 2.74
CA PHE A 65 -0.76 -5.43 2.90
C PHE A 65 0.30 -4.53 2.25
N ILE A 66 0.84 -3.61 3.04
CA ILE A 66 1.83 -2.64 2.60
C ILE A 66 3.21 -3.29 2.71
N CYS A 67 3.88 -3.45 1.58
CA CYS A 67 5.19 -4.09 1.58
C CYS A 67 6.21 -3.31 0.75
N HIS A 68 7.50 -3.48 1.06
CA HIS A 68 8.59 -2.77 0.40
C HIS A 68 9.78 -3.69 0.15
N GLU A 69 10.60 -3.34 -0.83
CA GLU A 69 11.99 -3.78 -0.89
C GLU A 69 12.78 -3.33 0.34
N ASN A 70 13.85 -4.05 0.66
CA ASN A 70 14.81 -3.61 1.67
C ASN A 70 15.68 -2.51 1.06
N THR A 71 15.46 -1.27 1.51
CA THR A 71 16.09 -0.08 0.93
C THR A 71 16.41 0.96 1.99
N ASN A 72 17.52 1.68 1.78
CA ASN A 72 17.93 2.83 2.59
C ASN A 72 17.33 4.15 2.06
N SER A 73 16.38 4.08 1.13
CA SER A 73 15.66 5.26 0.62
C SER A 73 14.89 5.96 1.74
N ASN A 74 14.79 7.29 1.66
CA ASN A 74 13.92 8.09 2.53
C ASN A 74 12.41 7.85 2.27
N LEU A 75 12.07 7.12 1.20
CA LEU A 75 10.69 6.72 0.85
C LEU A 75 10.44 5.23 1.14
N ASN A 76 11.05 4.70 2.21
CA ASN A 76 10.96 3.29 2.60
C ASN A 76 9.68 2.96 3.41
N LEU A 77 9.60 1.71 3.90
CA LEU A 77 8.47 1.22 4.70
C LEU A 77 8.29 2.02 6.00
N ALA A 78 9.39 2.42 6.65
CA ALA A 78 9.34 3.19 7.89
C ALA A 78 8.74 4.58 7.66
N ALA A 79 9.13 5.26 6.57
CA ALA A 79 8.53 6.54 6.18
C ALA A 79 7.04 6.40 5.86
N THR A 80 6.65 5.32 5.18
CA THR A 80 5.25 5.01 4.90
C THR A 80 4.44 4.79 6.18
N LYS A 81 4.98 4.00 7.11
CA LYS A 81 4.36 3.75 8.41
C LYS A 81 4.20 5.04 9.22
N GLN A 82 5.27 5.84 9.32
CA GLN A 82 5.25 7.13 10.03
C GLN A 82 4.22 8.10 9.44
N TRP A 83 4.13 8.18 8.10
CA TRP A 83 3.12 8.98 7.43
C TRP A 83 1.72 8.55 7.86
N ILE A 84 1.39 7.26 7.75
CA ILE A 84 0.05 6.77 8.07
C ILE A 84 -0.28 6.94 9.56
N GLU A 85 0.65 6.66 10.47
CA GLU A 85 0.47 6.87 11.90
C GLU A 85 0.17 8.34 12.23
N SER A 86 0.83 9.28 11.54
CA SER A 86 0.59 10.72 11.72
C SER A 86 -0.83 11.16 11.35
N THR A 87 -1.56 10.36 10.57
CA THR A 87 -2.93 10.69 10.14
C THR A 87 -4.01 10.33 11.17
N GLY A 88 -3.69 9.49 12.16
CA GLY A 88 -4.64 9.02 13.17
C GLY A 88 -5.74 8.11 12.63
N ILE A 89 -5.63 7.58 11.41
CA ILE A 89 -6.65 6.65 10.88
C ILE A 89 -6.65 5.33 11.66
N ASN A 90 -7.84 4.77 11.84
CA ASN A 90 -8.02 3.43 12.40
C ASN A 90 -8.29 2.40 11.28
N ALA A 91 -7.22 1.94 10.65
CA ALA A 91 -7.25 1.01 9.51
C ALA A 91 -6.58 -0.34 9.82
N ASN A 92 -6.96 -1.39 9.09
CA ASN A 92 -6.36 -2.72 9.21
C ASN A 92 -5.14 -2.82 8.28
N LEU A 93 -3.95 -2.53 8.82
CA LEU A 93 -2.73 -2.41 8.03
C LEU A 93 -1.70 -3.46 8.45
N THR A 94 -1.13 -4.13 7.46
CA THR A 94 0.08 -4.96 7.63
C THR A 94 1.24 -4.24 6.96
N PHE A 95 2.37 -4.12 7.67
CA PHE A 95 3.61 -3.55 7.15
C PHE A 95 4.69 -4.62 7.17
N THR A 96 5.37 -4.84 6.04
CA THR A 96 6.48 -5.80 6.01
C THR A 96 7.51 -5.47 4.92
N GLU A 97 8.77 -5.75 5.21
CA GLU A 97 9.83 -5.72 4.19
C GLU A 97 9.97 -7.11 3.58
N THR A 98 10.11 -7.17 2.25
CA THR A 98 10.08 -8.43 1.50
C THR A 98 11.35 -9.29 1.64
N GLY A 99 12.43 -8.75 2.20
CA GLY A 99 13.78 -9.32 2.16
C GLY A 99 14.48 -9.11 0.81
N PHE A 100 13.80 -8.50 -0.16
CA PHE A 100 14.29 -8.34 -1.52
C PHE A 100 14.82 -6.92 -1.73
N ARG A 101 16.06 -6.79 -2.21
CA ARG A 101 16.72 -5.48 -2.33
C ARG A 101 16.43 -4.75 -3.64
N ASN A 102 16.05 -5.48 -4.69
CA ASN A 102 15.89 -4.89 -6.01
C ASN A 102 14.51 -4.26 -6.12
N HIS A 103 14.43 -3.06 -6.72
CA HIS A 103 13.19 -2.36 -6.98
C HIS A 103 12.44 -3.00 -8.17
N ASN A 104 11.88 -4.19 -7.96
CA ASN A 104 10.95 -4.88 -8.88
C ASN A 104 10.14 -5.95 -8.13
N ASP A 105 9.10 -6.45 -8.79
CA ASP A 105 8.13 -7.41 -8.24
C ASP A 105 8.62 -8.87 -8.24
N ALA A 106 9.84 -9.15 -8.70
CA ALA A 106 10.38 -10.51 -8.77
C ALA A 106 10.63 -11.15 -7.39
N TRP A 107 10.41 -10.43 -6.29
CA TRP A 107 10.39 -11.02 -4.94
C TRP A 107 9.32 -12.10 -4.82
N LEU A 108 8.19 -11.97 -5.55
CA LEU A 108 7.12 -12.98 -5.58
C LEU A 108 7.56 -14.30 -6.23
N LEU A 109 8.55 -14.24 -7.12
CA LEU A 109 9.10 -15.43 -7.79
C LEU A 109 10.08 -16.19 -6.90
N ARG A 110 10.43 -15.64 -5.73
CA ARG A 110 11.39 -16.23 -4.79
C ARG A 110 10.66 -16.79 -3.57
N ASP A 111 11.19 -17.88 -3.05
CA ASP A 111 10.72 -18.44 -1.80
C ASP A 111 11.15 -17.51 -0.66
N SER A 112 10.16 -16.95 0.05
CA SER A 112 10.41 -16.10 1.21
C SER A 112 9.28 -16.24 2.24
N PRO A 113 9.58 -16.03 3.53
CA PRO A 113 8.56 -16.00 4.58
C PRO A 113 7.44 -15.01 4.28
N ILE A 114 7.79 -13.87 3.67
CA ILE A 114 6.83 -12.81 3.34
C ILE A 114 5.90 -13.20 2.19
N ARG A 115 6.37 -13.99 1.23
CA ARG A 115 5.50 -14.53 0.18
C ARG A 115 4.46 -15.48 0.76
N VAL A 116 4.87 -16.33 1.71
CA VAL A 116 3.95 -17.22 2.44
C VAL A 116 2.94 -16.40 3.24
N GLN A 117 3.41 -15.38 3.96
CA GLN A 117 2.55 -14.46 4.72
C GLN A 117 1.54 -13.74 3.82
N LEU A 118 1.97 -13.21 2.67
CA LEU A 118 1.10 -12.52 1.71
C LEU A 118 0.02 -13.46 1.17
N ARG A 119 0.38 -14.70 0.79
CA ARG A 119 -0.60 -15.69 0.30
C ARG A 119 -1.65 -16.01 1.37
N ALA A 120 -1.21 -16.27 2.61
CA ALA A 120 -2.15 -16.51 3.71
C ALA A 120 -3.02 -15.29 4.03
N TRP A 121 -2.46 -14.07 3.91
CA TRP A 121 -3.22 -12.83 4.06
C TRP A 121 -4.26 -12.67 2.95
N LEU A 122 -3.87 -12.92 1.69
CA LEU A 122 -4.75 -12.84 0.53
C LEU A 122 -5.92 -13.81 0.65
N ASP A 123 -5.66 -15.06 1.04
CA ASP A 123 -6.70 -16.07 1.25
C ASP A 123 -7.74 -15.63 2.28
N ARG A 124 -7.31 -14.99 3.38
CA ARG A 124 -8.24 -14.41 4.37
C ARG A 124 -8.99 -13.20 3.82
N SER A 125 -8.32 -12.37 3.02
CA SER A 125 -8.94 -11.21 2.39
C SER A 125 -9.90 -11.57 1.26
N LEU A 126 -9.92 -12.80 0.77
CA LEU A 126 -10.85 -13.28 -0.26
C LEU A 126 -12.10 -13.98 0.29
N LYS A 127 -12.07 -14.45 1.54
CA LYS A 127 -13.21 -15.08 2.24
C LYS A 127 -14.07 -14.05 2.91
#